data_AF-A0A4V2RPT6-F1
#
_entry.id   AF-A0A4V2RPT6-F1
#
_cell.length_a   1.000
_cell.length_b   1.000
_cell.length_c   1.000
_cell.angle_alpha   90.00
_cell.angle_beta   90.00
_cell.angle_gamma   90.00
#
_symmetry.space_group_name_H-M   'P 1'
#
loop_
_entity.id
_entity.type
_entity.pdbx_description
1 polymer ?
#
loop_
_entity_poly.entity_id
_entity_poly.type
_entity_poly.pdbx_seq_one_letter_code
_entity_poly.pdbx_strand_id
1 'polypeptide(L)'
;MKNRFFFGLAAGVTMLFASCQQETLVDELSLNSDATQTGTVMSYTASSANCPADTFKIYAGQTIDVGNLIVYNDTQNLYVTYEIYNTNYYIEQAHLWVGVDPTLVPKTPGGTPIPGLFPYKAEGLDPSTTVYTFTVPLTDVIVDLTTFCDKDIYIYAHAALKGLNGASDETAWSEGTPFGGPRWGWFSTYTVCCPTTPPPLEYVNETAFAKFAKSQGGYVFTTNKKSNPENYPSLNLTQNRWGWAGNLAFGDYAAPIYAGAGLNNTANGTLVGTLYVKVMLGLVQVKYEMNVPYKLGEVHIYVSDAKPTTLAPGQYGFTEYFDPKATSFSQDFMVTDTNGDGKLWIIAHAVASIPK
;
A
#
# COMPACT_ATOMS: atom_id res chain seq x y z
N MET A 1 -66.39 -59.16 21.97
CA MET A 1 -65.22 -60.06 22.22
C MET A 1 -64.06 -59.24 22.75
N LYS A 2 -63.12 -59.86 23.49
CA LYS A 2 -61.71 -59.44 23.81
C LYS A 2 -61.43 -57.91 23.86
N ASN A 3 -61.30 -57.23 25.01
CA ASN A 3 -60.41 -57.43 26.17
C ASN A 3 -58.91 -57.11 25.91
N ARG A 4 -58.45 -55.97 26.45
CA ARG A 4 -57.06 -55.45 26.66
C ARG A 4 -57.22 -54.08 27.35
N PHE A 5 -56.89 -53.77 28.61
CA PHE A 5 -55.91 -54.21 29.64
C PHE A 5 -54.55 -53.47 29.60
N PHE A 6 -54.03 -53.17 30.81
CA PHE A 6 -52.88 -52.31 31.21
C PHE A 6 -53.17 -50.79 31.21
N PHE A 7 -52.99 -50.03 32.31
CA PHE A 7 -51.89 -49.83 33.31
C PHE A 7 -50.69 -49.03 32.78
N GLY A 8 -50.40 -47.90 33.43
CA GLY A 8 -49.21 -47.06 33.21
C GLY A 8 -49.18 -45.84 34.15
N LEU A 9 -48.30 -45.87 35.15
CA LEU A 9 -48.09 -44.78 36.11
C LEU A 9 -47.04 -43.79 35.56
N ALA A 10 -47.23 -42.48 35.77
CA ALA A 10 -46.18 -41.48 35.59
C ALA A 10 -46.30 -40.38 36.66
N ALA A 11 -45.17 -39.92 37.20
CA ALA A 11 -45.11 -38.87 38.22
C ALA A 11 -45.05 -37.47 37.60
N GLY A 12 -45.46 -36.45 38.38
CA GLY A 12 -45.55 -35.06 37.91
C GLY A 12 -44.24 -34.26 38.01
N VAL A 13 -44.26 -33.07 37.41
CA VAL A 13 -43.23 -32.03 37.56
C VAL A 13 -43.93 -30.69 37.81
N THR A 14 -43.65 -30.04 38.94
CA THR A 14 -44.10 -28.68 39.21
C THR A 14 -43.06 -27.70 38.69
N MET A 15 -43.35 -26.99 37.60
CA MET A 15 -42.48 -25.92 37.12
C MET A 15 -42.85 -24.58 37.78
N LEU A 16 -41.87 -23.97 38.42
CA LEU A 16 -41.95 -22.59 38.91
C LEU A 16 -41.55 -21.64 37.78
N PHE A 17 -42.29 -20.54 37.63
CA PHE A 17 -42.00 -19.53 36.62
C PHE A 17 -40.74 -18.74 36.98
N ALA A 18 -39.78 -18.68 36.05
CA ALA A 18 -38.62 -17.82 36.19
C ALA A 18 -39.00 -16.35 35.94
N SER A 19 -38.74 -15.49 36.92
CA SER A 19 -38.87 -14.03 36.77
C SER A 19 -37.50 -13.41 36.53
N CYS A 20 -37.40 -12.51 35.56
CA CYS A 20 -36.30 -11.57 35.44
C CYS A 20 -36.86 -10.26 34.88
N GLN A 21 -37.01 -9.26 35.75
CA GLN A 21 -37.28 -7.87 35.36
C GLN A 21 -35.95 -7.17 35.03
N GLN A 22 -36.01 -6.09 34.25
CA GLN A 22 -34.90 -5.15 34.11
C GLN A 22 -35.40 -3.71 34.14
N GLU A 23 -34.84 -2.92 35.07
CA GLU A 23 -35.00 -1.48 35.27
C GLU A 23 -33.54 -0.94 35.32
N THR A 24 -33.09 0.03 34.49
CA THR A 24 -33.32 1.49 34.52
C THR A 24 -32.75 2.18 35.79
N LEU A 25 -32.28 3.44 35.79
CA LEU A 25 -32.19 4.53 34.78
C LEU A 25 -30.68 4.79 34.43
N VAL A 26 -30.09 5.96 34.12
CA VAL A 26 -30.43 7.40 33.98
C VAL A 26 -29.41 8.10 33.04
N ASP A 27 -29.88 9.00 32.16
CA ASP A 27 -29.67 10.47 32.14
C ASP A 27 -28.39 11.11 32.73
N GLU A 28 -27.87 12.25 32.23
CA GLU A 28 -28.32 13.19 31.15
C GLU A 28 -27.14 14.11 30.71
N LEU A 29 -27.26 14.77 29.54
CA LEU A 29 -26.54 15.99 29.09
C LEU A 29 -24.99 15.95 28.94
N SER A 30 -24.34 16.73 28.06
CA SER A 30 -24.79 17.52 26.89
C SER A 30 -23.59 17.96 26.02
N LEU A 31 -23.81 18.17 24.72
CA LEU A 31 -23.53 19.43 23.97
C LEU A 31 -23.49 19.17 22.46
N ASN A 32 -24.33 19.89 21.70
CA ASN A 32 -24.26 19.92 20.24
C ASN A 32 -23.25 20.97 19.76
N SER A 33 -22.49 20.65 18.71
CA SER A 33 -21.92 21.66 17.81
C SER A 33 -22.04 21.21 16.36
N ASP A 34 -23.21 21.48 15.79
CA ASP A 34 -23.42 21.79 14.37
C ASP A 34 -22.70 20.89 13.33
N ALA A 35 -23.22 19.68 13.13
CA ALA A 35 -22.82 18.80 12.04
C ALA A 35 -23.45 19.25 10.70
N THR A 36 -23.03 20.42 10.20
CA THR A 36 -23.35 20.87 8.84
C THR A 36 -22.81 19.84 7.83
N GLN A 37 -23.69 19.15 7.10
CA GLN A 37 -23.28 18.22 6.04
C GLN A 37 -22.79 18.97 4.79
N THR A 38 -21.59 19.54 4.85
CA THR A 38 -20.81 19.80 3.63
C THR A 38 -20.43 18.46 3.01
N GLY A 39 -20.82 18.24 1.75
CA GLY A 39 -20.60 16.98 1.06
C GLY A 39 -19.12 16.58 1.04
N THR A 40 -18.87 15.28 1.20
CA THR A 40 -17.53 14.70 1.14
C THR A 40 -16.96 14.83 -0.27
N VAL A 41 -16.32 15.97 -0.55
CA VAL A 41 -15.39 16.07 -1.68
C VAL A 41 -14.36 14.97 -1.48
N MET A 42 -14.33 14.01 -2.40
CA MET A 42 -13.33 12.95 -2.39
C MET A 42 -11.97 13.59 -2.65
N SER A 43 -11.29 13.95 -1.54
CA SER A 43 -9.94 14.45 -1.58
C SER A 43 -9.04 13.29 -1.98
N TYR A 44 -8.80 13.18 -3.29
CA TYR A 44 -7.75 12.36 -3.86
C TYR A 44 -6.42 12.90 -3.34
N THR A 45 -6.01 12.41 -2.17
CA THR A 45 -4.74 12.79 -1.55
C THR A 45 -3.62 12.45 -2.50
N ALA A 46 -2.78 13.43 -2.79
CA ALA A 46 -1.75 13.34 -3.82
C ALA A 46 -0.63 12.37 -3.42
N SER A 47 -0.90 11.08 -3.59
CA SER A 47 0.10 10.13 -4.07
C SER A 47 0.77 10.76 -5.29
N SER A 48 2.08 10.96 -5.23
CA SER A 48 2.88 11.60 -6.29
C SER A 48 3.08 10.71 -7.53
N ALA A 49 2.14 9.81 -7.79
CA ALA A 49 2.15 8.80 -8.85
C ALA A 49 0.75 8.60 -9.47
N ASN A 50 -0.25 9.42 -9.11
CA ASN A 50 -1.58 9.42 -9.72
C ASN A 50 -1.73 10.69 -10.56
N CYS A 51 -2.34 10.59 -11.75
CA CYS A 51 -2.67 11.76 -12.55
C CYS A 51 -3.79 12.59 -11.90
N PRO A 52 -3.77 13.93 -12.07
CA PRO A 52 -4.88 14.76 -11.67
C PRO A 52 -6.13 14.42 -12.49
N ALA A 53 -7.29 14.61 -11.88
CA ALA A 53 -8.58 14.44 -12.53
C ALA A 53 -9.13 15.77 -13.02
N ASP A 54 -9.40 15.86 -14.32
CA ASP A 54 -10.17 16.96 -14.89
C ASP A 54 -11.66 16.77 -14.58
N THR A 55 -12.38 17.88 -14.44
CA THR A 55 -13.80 17.88 -14.08
C THR A 55 -14.57 18.85 -14.98
N PHE A 56 -15.53 18.34 -15.74
CA PHE A 56 -16.39 19.10 -16.64
C PHE A 56 -17.83 19.08 -16.11
N LYS A 57 -18.63 20.13 -16.33
CA LYS A 57 -20.06 20.07 -16.00
C LYS A 57 -20.81 19.11 -16.91
N ILE A 58 -21.89 18.51 -16.42
CA ILE A 58 -22.88 17.82 -17.25
C ILE A 58 -24.15 18.66 -17.28
N TYR A 59 -24.55 19.06 -18.49
CA TYR A 59 -25.76 19.84 -18.75
C TYR A 59 -26.83 18.97 -19.41
N ALA A 60 -27.97 18.85 -18.74
CA ALA A 60 -29.21 18.29 -19.29
C ALA A 60 -30.07 19.40 -19.92
N GLY A 61 -30.89 19.07 -20.92
CA GLY A 61 -31.84 20.03 -21.50
C GLY A 61 -31.22 21.35 -22.00
N GLN A 62 -29.95 21.32 -22.45
CA GLN A 62 -29.07 22.47 -22.77
C GLN A 62 -28.60 23.35 -21.61
N THR A 63 -29.33 23.46 -20.50
CA THR A 63 -29.05 24.49 -19.47
C THR A 63 -29.18 24.03 -18.02
N ILE A 64 -29.65 22.80 -17.77
CA ILE A 64 -29.84 22.27 -16.42
C ILE A 64 -28.53 21.63 -15.97
N ASP A 65 -27.83 22.26 -15.04
CA ASP A 65 -26.69 21.64 -14.37
C ASP A 65 -27.20 20.42 -13.55
N VAL A 66 -26.74 19.23 -13.91
CA VAL A 66 -27.16 17.97 -13.28
C VAL A 66 -26.02 17.23 -12.58
N GLY A 67 -24.76 17.56 -12.86
CA GLY A 67 -23.65 16.73 -12.44
C GLY A 67 -22.28 17.16 -12.97
N ASN A 68 -21.29 16.30 -12.74
CA ASN A 68 -19.93 16.42 -13.24
C ASN A 68 -19.55 15.18 -14.09
N LEU A 69 -18.69 15.39 -15.09
CA LEU A 69 -17.89 14.33 -15.71
C LEU A 69 -16.46 14.45 -15.15
N ILE A 70 -15.98 13.41 -14.48
CA ILE A 70 -14.64 13.35 -13.88
C ILE A 70 -13.78 12.41 -14.74
N VAL A 71 -12.61 12.87 -15.17
CA VAL A 71 -11.72 12.16 -16.09
C VAL A 71 -10.29 12.12 -15.56
N TYR A 72 -9.70 10.94 -15.46
CA TYR A 72 -8.26 10.76 -15.18
C TYR A 72 -7.73 9.46 -15.80
N ASN A 73 -6.41 9.30 -15.92
CA ASN A 73 -5.80 8.03 -16.32
C ASN A 73 -4.76 7.51 -15.30
N ASP A 74 -4.48 6.20 -15.36
CA ASP A 74 -3.28 5.60 -14.77
C ASP A 74 -2.31 5.15 -15.88
N THR A 75 -1.41 4.19 -15.63
CA THR A 75 -0.48 3.67 -16.65
C THR A 75 -1.12 2.74 -17.69
N GLN A 76 -2.38 2.32 -17.49
CA GLN A 76 -3.06 1.29 -18.27
C GLN A 76 -4.45 1.74 -18.78
N ASN A 77 -5.19 2.51 -17.99
CA ASN A 77 -6.60 2.84 -18.24
C ASN A 77 -6.89 4.34 -18.10
N LEU A 78 -7.82 4.82 -18.93
CA LEU A 78 -8.58 6.05 -18.73
C LEU A 78 -9.86 5.72 -17.96
N TYR A 79 -10.17 6.50 -16.94
CA TYR A 79 -11.40 6.43 -16.16
C TYR A 79 -12.27 7.65 -16.47
N VAL A 80 -13.52 7.39 -16.87
CA VAL A 80 -14.50 8.45 -17.19
C VAL A 80 -15.76 8.21 -16.35
N THR A 81 -15.93 9.04 -15.32
CA THR A 81 -17.03 8.93 -14.35
C THR A 81 -18.08 10.01 -14.58
N TYR A 82 -19.33 9.59 -14.75
CA TYR A 82 -20.52 10.44 -14.71
C TYR A 82 -21.00 10.50 -13.26
N GLU A 83 -21.13 11.69 -12.69
CA GLU A 83 -21.62 11.93 -11.33
C GLU A 83 -22.81 12.90 -11.36
N ILE A 84 -24.02 12.40 -11.22
CA ILE A 84 -25.27 13.16 -11.21
C ILE A 84 -25.66 13.47 -9.75
N TYR A 85 -25.31 14.66 -9.26
CA TYR A 85 -25.71 15.13 -7.92
C TYR A 85 -27.11 15.75 -7.88
N ASN A 86 -27.71 16.07 -9.03
CA ASN A 86 -29.05 16.66 -9.08
C ASN A 86 -30.11 15.57 -8.85
N THR A 87 -30.63 15.51 -7.63
CA THR A 87 -31.54 14.46 -7.13
C THR A 87 -32.90 14.36 -7.83
N ASN A 88 -33.15 15.18 -8.85
CA ASN A 88 -34.29 15.05 -9.75
C ASN A 88 -34.00 14.16 -10.97
N TYR A 89 -32.82 13.53 -11.04
CA TYR A 89 -32.41 12.68 -12.16
C TYR A 89 -31.63 11.44 -11.69
N TYR A 90 -31.71 10.36 -12.49
CA TYR A 90 -30.75 9.25 -12.46
C TYR A 90 -30.33 8.86 -13.89
N ILE A 91 -29.19 8.18 -14.02
CA ILE A 91 -28.63 7.71 -15.30
C ILE A 91 -29.37 6.43 -15.71
N GLU A 92 -30.09 6.47 -16.84
CA GLU A 92 -30.69 5.28 -17.46
C GLU A 92 -29.71 4.61 -18.44
N GLN A 93 -28.96 5.44 -19.17
CA GLN A 93 -27.95 5.03 -20.14
C GLN A 93 -26.78 6.01 -20.14
N ALA A 94 -25.57 5.49 -20.33
CA ALA A 94 -24.37 6.29 -20.58
C ALA A 94 -23.71 5.83 -21.89
N HIS A 95 -23.26 6.79 -22.69
CA HIS A 95 -22.64 6.58 -24.00
C HIS A 95 -21.35 7.39 -24.08
N LEU A 96 -20.22 6.72 -24.32
CA LEU A 96 -18.90 7.33 -24.33
C LEU A 96 -18.13 6.94 -25.60
N TRP A 97 -17.71 7.96 -26.35
CA TRP A 97 -16.64 7.84 -27.34
C TRP A 97 -15.44 8.65 -26.86
N VAL A 98 -14.25 8.07 -26.99
CA VAL A 98 -12.95 8.72 -26.72
C VAL A 98 -11.99 8.41 -27.87
N GLY A 99 -11.10 9.34 -28.21
CA GLY A 99 -10.14 9.15 -29.29
C GLY A 99 -9.24 10.35 -29.55
N VAL A 100 -8.15 10.12 -30.28
CA VAL A 100 -7.15 11.15 -30.66
C VAL A 100 -7.56 12.01 -31.86
N ASP A 101 -8.58 11.59 -32.61
CA ASP A 101 -9.05 12.28 -33.82
C ASP A 101 -10.59 12.40 -33.81
N PRO A 102 -11.15 13.61 -33.58
CA PRO A 102 -12.59 13.83 -33.51
C PRO A 102 -13.26 13.75 -34.90
N THR A 103 -12.50 13.59 -35.98
CA THR A 103 -13.10 13.25 -37.28
C THR A 103 -13.68 11.83 -37.28
N LEU A 104 -13.17 10.93 -36.43
CA LEU A 104 -13.57 9.52 -36.34
C LEU A 104 -14.80 9.25 -35.45
N VAL A 105 -15.33 10.25 -34.74
CA VAL A 105 -16.53 10.07 -33.91
C VAL A 105 -17.75 9.68 -34.78
N PRO A 106 -18.51 8.62 -34.43
CA PRO A 106 -19.71 8.21 -35.16
C PRO A 106 -20.73 9.36 -35.24
N LYS A 107 -21.01 9.84 -36.45
CA LYS A 107 -21.82 11.04 -36.69
C LYS A 107 -22.64 10.96 -37.97
N THR A 108 -23.70 11.77 -37.99
CA THR A 108 -24.56 11.98 -39.16
C THR A 108 -23.80 12.73 -40.28
N PRO A 109 -24.26 12.68 -41.54
CA PRO A 109 -23.71 13.51 -42.62
C PRO A 109 -23.76 15.03 -42.35
N GLY A 110 -24.64 15.47 -41.44
CA GLY A 110 -24.71 16.86 -40.95
C GLY A 110 -23.80 17.16 -39.76
N GLY A 111 -22.83 16.29 -39.45
CA GLY A 111 -21.80 16.51 -38.43
C GLY A 111 -22.18 16.14 -37.00
N THR A 112 -23.47 16.06 -36.63
CA THR A 112 -23.86 15.72 -35.26
C THR A 112 -23.50 14.27 -34.90
N PRO A 113 -22.83 14.02 -33.74
CA PRO A 113 -22.58 12.68 -33.21
C PRO A 113 -23.84 11.83 -33.00
N ILE A 114 -23.66 10.50 -32.92
CA ILE A 114 -24.72 9.51 -32.71
C ILE A 114 -24.34 8.64 -31.48
N PRO A 115 -24.80 8.98 -30.26
CA PRO A 115 -24.41 8.29 -29.02
C PRO A 115 -24.61 6.78 -29.02
N GLY A 116 -25.72 6.28 -29.60
CA GLY A 116 -26.01 4.84 -29.71
C GLY A 116 -25.09 4.06 -30.67
N LEU A 117 -24.10 4.72 -31.29
CA LEU A 117 -23.03 4.09 -32.08
C LEU A 117 -21.65 4.24 -31.41
N PHE A 118 -21.58 4.79 -30.19
CA PHE A 118 -20.32 4.93 -29.46
C PHE A 118 -19.83 3.56 -28.93
N PRO A 119 -18.51 3.32 -28.89
CA PRO A 119 -17.95 2.00 -28.57
C PRO A 119 -18.15 1.59 -27.10
N TYR A 120 -18.11 2.56 -26.16
CA TYR A 120 -18.35 2.32 -24.75
C TYR A 120 -19.77 2.76 -24.41
N LYS A 121 -20.57 1.83 -23.88
CA LYS A 121 -21.97 2.10 -23.53
C LYS A 121 -22.43 1.28 -22.32
N ALA A 122 -23.35 1.86 -21.58
CA ALA A 122 -24.06 1.24 -20.47
C ALA A 122 -25.56 1.48 -20.68
N GLU A 123 -26.35 0.41 -20.70
CA GLU A 123 -27.78 0.44 -21.05
C GLU A 123 -28.58 -0.27 -19.97
N GLY A 124 -29.70 0.32 -19.52
CA GLY A 124 -30.57 -0.31 -18.51
C GLY A 124 -29.95 -0.33 -17.11
N LEU A 125 -29.31 0.78 -16.72
CA LEU A 125 -28.78 0.97 -15.38
C LEU A 125 -29.90 1.02 -14.33
N ASP A 126 -29.57 0.73 -13.07
CA ASP A 126 -30.56 0.65 -11.98
C ASP A 126 -31.31 1.99 -11.80
N PRO A 127 -32.62 2.00 -11.48
CA PRO A 127 -33.43 3.21 -11.30
C PRO A 127 -33.05 4.18 -10.15
N SER A 128 -31.82 4.09 -9.65
CA SER A 128 -31.20 4.96 -8.65
C SER A 128 -29.72 5.26 -8.97
N THR A 129 -29.22 4.88 -10.16
CA THR A 129 -27.82 5.09 -10.56
C THR A 129 -27.51 6.57 -10.75
N THR A 130 -26.90 7.20 -9.75
CA THR A 130 -26.39 8.58 -9.84
C THR A 130 -24.92 8.65 -10.26
N VAL A 131 -24.15 7.55 -10.13
CA VAL A 131 -22.73 7.49 -10.49
C VAL A 131 -22.48 6.29 -11.40
N TYR A 132 -21.77 6.50 -12.51
CA TYR A 132 -21.32 5.43 -13.40
C TYR A 132 -19.93 5.72 -13.98
N THR A 133 -19.04 4.74 -13.98
CA THR A 133 -17.65 4.88 -14.49
C THR A 133 -17.39 3.90 -15.62
N PHE A 134 -16.90 4.40 -16.76
CA PHE A 134 -16.21 3.58 -17.75
C PHE A 134 -14.73 3.48 -17.41
N THR A 135 -14.20 2.27 -17.42
CA THR A 135 -12.75 1.99 -17.47
C THR A 135 -12.43 1.64 -18.92
N VAL A 136 -11.62 2.48 -19.57
CA VAL A 136 -11.22 2.34 -20.97
C VAL A 136 -9.72 2.02 -21.03
N PRO A 137 -9.29 0.90 -21.60
CA PRO A 137 -7.86 0.63 -21.81
C PRO A 137 -7.23 1.74 -22.67
N LEU A 138 -6.10 2.30 -22.25
CA LEU A 138 -5.42 3.35 -23.01
C LEU A 138 -4.99 2.84 -24.39
N THR A 139 -4.70 1.54 -24.53
CA THR A 139 -4.38 0.85 -25.80
C THR A 139 -5.48 0.97 -26.87
N ASP A 140 -6.72 1.22 -26.46
CA ASP A 140 -7.86 1.33 -27.36
C ASP A 140 -8.02 2.77 -27.90
N VAL A 141 -7.26 3.72 -27.33
CA VAL A 141 -7.32 5.17 -27.60
C VAL A 141 -6.00 5.69 -28.19
N ILE A 142 -4.86 5.21 -27.65
CA ILE A 142 -3.49 5.66 -27.96
C ILE A 142 -2.55 4.45 -28.11
N VAL A 143 -1.51 4.60 -28.94
CA VAL A 143 -0.58 3.49 -29.25
C VAL A 143 0.43 3.24 -28.12
N ASP A 144 0.96 4.30 -27.50
CA ASP A 144 1.98 4.23 -26.45
C ASP A 144 1.93 5.50 -25.60
N LEU A 145 1.62 5.35 -24.30
CA LEU A 145 1.53 6.44 -23.32
C LEU A 145 2.82 7.27 -23.22
N THR A 146 3.99 6.64 -23.34
CA THR A 146 5.29 7.35 -23.31
C THR A 146 5.47 8.30 -24.50
N THR A 147 4.81 8.01 -25.62
CA THR A 147 4.83 8.85 -26.83
C THR A 147 3.61 9.77 -26.93
N PHE A 148 2.53 9.50 -26.18
CA PHE A 148 1.31 10.31 -26.16
C PHE A 148 1.16 11.20 -24.91
N CYS A 149 2.21 11.30 -24.09
CA CYS A 149 2.28 12.22 -22.96
C CYS A 149 1.96 13.67 -23.36
N ASP A 150 1.27 14.39 -22.48
CA ASP A 150 0.94 15.82 -22.59
C ASP A 150 0.21 16.18 -23.90
N LYS A 151 -0.66 15.27 -24.39
CA LYS A 151 -1.48 15.44 -25.59
C LYS A 151 -2.95 15.18 -25.31
N ASP A 152 -3.81 15.91 -26.01
CA ASP A 152 -5.25 15.84 -25.81
C ASP A 152 -5.88 14.60 -26.46
N ILE A 153 -6.80 13.98 -25.74
CA ILE A 153 -7.85 13.12 -26.30
C ILE A 153 -9.20 13.84 -26.24
N TYR A 154 -10.06 13.54 -27.22
CA TYR A 154 -11.39 14.12 -27.35
C TYR A 154 -12.43 13.19 -26.72
N ILE A 155 -13.32 13.75 -25.90
CA ILE A 155 -14.27 12.99 -25.08
C ILE A 155 -15.70 13.44 -25.40
N TYR A 156 -16.48 12.51 -25.96
CA TYR A 156 -17.89 12.70 -26.26
C TYR A 156 -18.70 11.87 -25.26
N ALA A 157 -19.03 12.49 -24.12
CA ALA A 157 -19.76 11.87 -23.03
C ALA A 157 -21.23 12.30 -23.03
N HIS A 158 -22.14 11.33 -23.21
CA HIS A 158 -23.58 11.53 -23.27
C HIS A 158 -24.30 10.64 -22.24
N ALA A 159 -25.25 11.21 -21.51
CA ALA A 159 -26.17 10.45 -20.65
C ALA A 159 -27.63 10.60 -21.12
N ALA A 160 -28.40 9.52 -21.05
CA ALA A 160 -29.85 9.58 -21.01
C ALA A 160 -30.28 9.57 -19.53
N LEU A 161 -31.00 10.60 -19.11
CA LEU A 161 -31.39 10.81 -17.73
C LEU A 161 -32.91 10.65 -17.58
N LYS A 162 -33.32 9.88 -16.58
CA LYS A 162 -34.72 9.68 -16.22
C LYS A 162 -35.16 10.70 -15.17
N GLY A 163 -36.31 11.32 -15.39
CA GLY A 163 -36.85 12.36 -14.51
C GLY A 163 -37.44 11.80 -13.21
N LEU A 164 -37.14 12.47 -12.09
CA LEU A 164 -37.74 12.25 -10.77
C LEU A 164 -38.43 13.53 -10.27
N ASN A 165 -39.29 13.40 -9.26
CA ASN A 165 -39.94 14.53 -8.55
C ASN A 165 -40.76 15.49 -9.44
N GLY A 166 -41.13 15.07 -10.65
CA GLY A 166 -41.84 15.89 -11.65
C GLY A 166 -40.94 16.54 -12.71
N ALA A 167 -39.63 16.27 -12.70
CA ALA A 167 -38.78 16.53 -13.86
C ALA A 167 -39.15 15.61 -15.04
N SER A 168 -38.91 16.08 -16.26
CA SER A 168 -39.00 15.27 -17.47
C SER A 168 -37.76 14.39 -17.66
N ASP A 169 -37.87 13.36 -18.49
CA ASP A 169 -36.70 12.68 -19.04
C ASP A 169 -35.89 13.64 -19.92
N GLU A 170 -34.57 13.54 -19.84
CA GLU A 170 -33.64 14.47 -20.51
C GLU A 170 -32.47 13.75 -21.18
N THR A 171 -31.86 14.45 -22.13
CA THR A 171 -30.53 14.09 -22.65
C THR A 171 -29.51 15.04 -22.08
N ALA A 172 -28.30 14.56 -21.79
CA ALA A 172 -27.25 15.33 -21.16
C ALA A 172 -25.89 15.10 -21.81
N TRP A 173 -25.05 16.15 -21.81
CA TRP A 173 -23.68 16.14 -22.35
C TRP A 173 -22.70 16.78 -21.37
N SER A 174 -21.46 16.33 -21.38
CA SER A 174 -20.36 17.04 -20.73
C SER A 174 -20.03 18.36 -21.44
N GLU A 175 -19.87 19.45 -20.69
CA GLU A 175 -19.46 20.77 -21.17
C GLU A 175 -18.08 20.75 -21.84
N GLY A 176 -17.87 21.65 -22.81
CA GLY A 176 -16.60 21.80 -23.52
C GLY A 176 -16.77 22.57 -24.82
N THR A 177 -16.25 22.03 -25.92
CA THR A 177 -16.37 22.62 -27.26
C THR A 177 -17.69 22.17 -27.93
N PRO A 178 -18.54 23.09 -28.42
CA PRO A 178 -19.83 22.74 -29.01
C PRO A 178 -19.67 22.09 -30.40
N PHE A 179 -20.60 21.21 -30.78
CA PHE A 179 -20.54 20.46 -32.05
C PHE A 179 -20.64 21.30 -33.34
N GLY A 180 -20.99 22.59 -33.25
CA GLY A 180 -21.08 23.50 -34.41
C GLY A 180 -22.20 23.20 -35.41
N GLY A 181 -23.17 22.35 -35.04
CA GLY A 181 -24.27 21.90 -35.92
C GLY A 181 -25.67 22.26 -35.40
N PRO A 182 -26.74 21.80 -36.08
CA PRO A 182 -28.15 22.12 -35.76
C PRO A 182 -28.70 21.36 -34.55
N ARG A 183 -27.86 20.67 -33.79
CA ARG A 183 -28.19 19.94 -32.56
C ARG A 183 -27.18 20.31 -31.48
N TRP A 184 -27.67 20.51 -30.27
CA TRP A 184 -26.87 20.90 -29.12
C TRP A 184 -26.00 19.75 -28.58
N GLY A 185 -25.08 20.11 -27.70
CA GLY A 185 -24.11 19.21 -27.07
C GLY A 185 -22.68 19.66 -27.33
N TRP A 186 -21.78 19.15 -26.51
CA TRP A 186 -20.36 19.49 -26.50
C TRP A 186 -19.50 18.23 -26.38
N PHE A 187 -18.21 18.36 -26.70
CA PHE A 187 -17.16 17.40 -26.33
C PHE A 187 -16.14 18.11 -25.43
N SER A 188 -15.61 17.41 -24.45
CA SER A 188 -14.46 17.89 -23.68
C SER A 188 -13.14 17.37 -24.27
N THR A 189 -12.04 17.95 -23.83
CA THR A 189 -10.68 17.52 -24.14
C THR A 189 -9.96 17.22 -22.83
N TYR A 190 -9.31 16.06 -22.74
CA TYR A 190 -8.49 15.67 -21.60
C TYR A 190 -7.04 15.53 -22.05
N THR A 191 -6.12 16.25 -21.42
CA THR A 191 -4.68 16.11 -21.68
C THR A 191 -4.18 14.85 -20.99
N VAL A 192 -3.75 13.85 -21.76
CA VAL A 192 -3.29 12.55 -21.23
C VAL A 192 -2.03 12.78 -20.39
N CYS A 193 -2.16 12.54 -19.08
CA CYS A 193 -1.06 12.64 -18.14
C CYS A 193 -0.25 11.35 -18.12
N CYS A 194 1.07 11.46 -18.02
CA CYS A 194 1.90 10.33 -17.61
C CYS A 194 2.10 10.39 -16.10
N PRO A 195 1.63 9.40 -15.32
CA PRO A 195 2.02 9.30 -13.92
C PRO A 195 3.51 8.98 -13.89
N THR A 196 4.34 9.99 -13.56
CA THR A 196 5.76 9.74 -13.38
C THR A 196 5.93 8.84 -12.16
N THR A 197 6.47 7.64 -12.36
CA THR A 197 7.05 6.91 -11.23
C THR A 197 8.14 7.82 -10.67
N PRO A 198 8.06 8.27 -9.40
CA PRO A 198 9.15 9.04 -8.82
C PRO A 198 10.43 8.21 -8.95
N PRO A 199 11.58 8.82 -9.29
CA PRO A 199 12.82 8.08 -9.50
C PRO A 199 13.07 7.12 -8.34
N PRO A 200 13.40 5.84 -8.60
CA PRO A 200 13.64 4.86 -7.54
C PRO A 200 14.61 5.46 -6.53
N LEU A 201 14.20 5.52 -5.25
CA LEU A 201 14.97 6.16 -4.19
C LEU A 201 16.40 5.63 -4.23
N GLU A 202 17.35 6.46 -4.66
CA GLU A 202 18.74 6.08 -4.68
C GLU A 202 19.23 5.97 -3.24
N TYR A 203 19.93 4.88 -2.93
CA TYR A 203 20.52 4.64 -1.61
C TYR A 203 22.03 4.52 -1.72
N VAL A 204 22.74 5.29 -0.89
CA VAL A 204 24.14 4.99 -0.59
C VAL A 204 24.16 3.79 0.37
N ASN A 205 24.86 2.74 -0.01
CA ASN A 205 24.98 1.49 0.75
C ASN A 205 26.36 1.42 1.42
N GLU A 206 26.41 1.02 2.68
CA GLU A 206 27.64 0.81 3.44
C GLU A 206 27.57 -0.51 4.24
N THR A 207 28.72 -1.18 4.36
CA THR A 207 28.90 -2.39 5.16
C THR A 207 28.74 -2.05 6.63
N ALA A 208 27.93 -2.82 7.36
CA ALA A 208 27.70 -2.62 8.80
C ALA A 208 27.76 -3.93 9.59
N PHE A 209 28.25 -3.84 10.83
CA PHE A 209 28.32 -4.96 11.78
C PHE A 209 27.85 -4.55 13.17
N ALA A 210 27.14 -5.45 13.85
CA ALA A 210 26.85 -5.30 15.27
C ALA A 210 28.10 -5.59 16.13
N LYS A 211 28.32 -4.77 17.16
CA LYS A 211 29.51 -4.82 18.02
C LYS A 211 29.14 -5.10 19.47
N PHE A 212 29.17 -6.38 19.85
CA PHE A 212 28.97 -6.81 21.23
C PHE A 212 30.10 -6.31 22.14
N ALA A 213 29.80 -6.00 23.41
CA ALA A 213 30.82 -5.49 24.33
C ALA A 213 31.87 -6.57 24.66
N LYS A 214 33.13 -6.15 24.84
CA LYS A 214 34.23 -7.06 25.24
C LYS A 214 33.94 -7.86 26.52
N SER A 215 33.25 -7.26 27.49
CA SER A 215 32.80 -7.90 28.73
C SER A 215 31.69 -8.93 28.55
N GLN A 216 30.95 -8.86 27.43
CA GLN A 216 29.86 -9.76 27.06
C GLN A 216 30.31 -10.87 26.09
N GLY A 217 31.62 -11.00 25.82
CA GLY A 217 32.15 -11.95 24.86
C GLY A 217 32.23 -11.42 23.42
N GLY A 218 32.34 -10.10 23.22
CA GLY A 218 32.65 -9.52 21.91
C GLY A 218 34.08 -9.81 21.42
N TYR A 219 34.21 -10.18 20.15
CA TYR A 219 35.47 -10.47 19.44
C TYR A 219 35.61 -9.63 18.15
N VAL A 220 36.84 -9.44 17.70
CA VAL A 220 37.20 -8.83 16.41
C VAL A 220 37.82 -9.86 15.46
N PHE A 221 37.65 -9.67 14.16
CA PHE A 221 38.11 -10.65 13.16
C PHE A 221 39.64 -10.73 12.97
N THR A 222 40.40 -9.70 13.34
CA THR A 222 41.74 -9.47 12.77
C THR A 222 42.93 -10.07 13.52
N THR A 223 43.94 -10.55 12.81
CA THR A 223 45.28 -10.90 13.37
C THR A 223 46.17 -9.67 13.58
N ASN A 224 45.81 -8.48 13.07
CA ASN A 224 46.69 -7.30 13.06
C ASN A 224 46.32 -6.31 14.17
N LYS A 225 47.27 -6.03 15.08
CA LYS A 225 47.10 -5.06 16.17
C LYS A 225 46.71 -3.65 15.68
N LYS A 226 47.18 -3.22 14.50
CA LYS A 226 46.78 -1.91 13.92
C LYS A 226 45.29 -1.86 13.56
N SER A 227 44.71 -3.00 13.18
CA SER A 227 43.29 -3.15 12.87
C SER A 227 42.46 -3.56 14.10
N ASN A 228 43.01 -3.39 15.31
CA ASN A 228 42.33 -3.65 16.58
C ASN A 228 42.70 -2.56 17.62
N PRO A 229 42.45 -1.26 17.31
CA PRO A 229 42.84 -0.16 18.21
C PRO A 229 42.11 -0.22 19.56
N GLU A 230 40.90 -0.79 19.57
CA GLU A 230 40.07 -0.97 20.77
C GLU A 230 40.42 -2.20 21.61
N ASN A 231 41.46 -2.96 21.24
CA ASN A 231 42.01 -4.07 22.03
C ASN A 231 40.98 -5.19 22.36
N TYR A 232 40.16 -5.58 21.40
CA TYR A 232 39.21 -6.69 21.51
C TYR A 232 39.93 -8.06 21.44
N PRO A 233 39.39 -9.11 22.08
CA PRO A 233 39.76 -10.50 21.81
C PRO A 233 39.63 -10.82 20.31
N SER A 234 40.55 -11.60 19.74
CA SER A 234 40.59 -11.85 18.30
C SER A 234 40.17 -13.27 17.91
N LEU A 235 39.46 -13.39 16.79
CA LEU A 235 39.25 -14.66 16.10
C LEU A 235 40.49 -15.14 15.33
N ASN A 236 41.41 -14.22 14.98
CA ASN A 236 42.61 -14.43 14.18
C ASN A 236 42.36 -14.94 12.74
N LEU A 237 41.36 -14.38 12.06
CA LEU A 237 40.89 -14.86 10.75
C LEU A 237 41.29 -14.00 9.54
N THR A 238 41.74 -12.75 9.73
CA THR A 238 42.08 -11.85 8.59
C THR A 238 43.05 -10.72 8.95
N GLN A 239 43.67 -10.10 7.95
CA GLN A 239 44.36 -8.80 8.10
C GLN A 239 43.62 -7.63 7.44
N ASN A 240 42.74 -7.92 6.47
CA ASN A 240 42.27 -6.93 5.48
C ASN A 240 40.74 -6.68 5.52
N ARG A 241 39.99 -7.36 6.40
CA ARG A 241 38.56 -7.10 6.65
C ARG A 241 38.33 -6.64 8.08
N TRP A 242 37.24 -5.91 8.27
CA TRP A 242 36.72 -5.50 9.57
C TRP A 242 35.36 -6.18 9.85
N GLY A 243 34.93 -6.13 11.10
CA GLY A 243 33.71 -6.75 11.62
C GLY A 243 33.95 -7.45 12.96
N TRP A 244 32.86 -7.78 13.65
CA TRP A 244 32.86 -8.33 15.00
C TRP A 244 31.98 -9.58 15.11
N ALA A 245 32.24 -10.38 16.14
CA ALA A 245 31.41 -11.50 16.56
C ALA A 245 31.10 -11.41 18.06
N GLY A 246 30.05 -12.06 18.52
CA GLY A 246 29.81 -12.37 19.92
C GLY A 246 29.99 -13.88 20.16
N ASN A 247 30.62 -14.25 21.26
CA ASN A 247 30.48 -15.57 21.90
C ASN A 247 29.69 -15.33 23.19
N LEU A 248 28.37 -15.36 23.05
CA LEU A 248 27.42 -14.86 24.04
C LEU A 248 26.89 -16.01 24.88
N ALA A 249 26.79 -15.82 26.19
CA ALA A 249 26.12 -16.76 27.08
C ALA A 249 24.59 -16.65 26.94
N PHE A 250 23.83 -17.50 27.63
CA PHE A 250 22.38 -17.32 27.76
C PHE A 250 22.05 -15.96 28.44
N GLY A 251 21.16 -15.17 27.82
CA GLY A 251 20.82 -13.82 28.28
C GLY A 251 20.29 -12.90 27.18
N ASP A 252 19.91 -11.69 27.57
CA ASP A 252 19.48 -10.61 26.69
C ASP A 252 20.63 -9.60 26.45
N TYR A 253 20.85 -9.23 25.18
CA TYR A 253 21.94 -8.37 24.75
C TYR A 253 21.44 -7.25 23.82
N ALA A 254 22.06 -6.07 23.93
CA ALA A 254 21.91 -4.97 22.96
C ALA A 254 23.31 -4.55 22.48
N ALA A 255 23.53 -4.57 21.17
CA ALA A 255 24.81 -4.31 20.53
C ALA A 255 24.67 -3.20 19.47
N PRO A 256 25.42 -2.10 19.55
CA PRO A 256 25.39 -1.04 18.53
C PRO A 256 25.85 -1.58 17.16
N ILE A 257 25.15 -1.16 16.10
CA ILE A 257 25.47 -1.49 14.71
C ILE A 257 26.24 -0.32 14.11
N TYR A 258 27.49 -0.56 13.71
CA TYR A 258 28.35 0.45 13.08
C TYR A 258 28.55 0.16 11.60
N ALA A 259 28.26 1.16 10.76
CA ALA A 259 28.57 1.18 9.35
C ALA A 259 29.94 1.82 9.09
N GLY A 260 30.67 1.36 8.07
CA GLY A 260 31.92 1.98 7.60
C GLY A 260 33.09 1.96 8.59
N ALA A 261 33.04 1.15 9.66
CA ALA A 261 34.01 1.14 10.76
C ALA A 261 35.34 0.43 10.41
N GLY A 262 35.97 0.86 9.30
CA GLY A 262 37.21 0.34 8.77
C GLY A 262 38.34 0.28 9.81
N LEU A 263 39.16 -0.77 9.72
CA LEU A 263 40.17 -1.15 10.72
C LEU A 263 39.59 -1.52 12.11
N ASN A 264 38.31 -1.91 12.17
CA ASN A 264 37.58 -2.25 13.40
C ASN A 264 37.60 -1.12 14.44
N ASN A 265 37.55 0.13 13.97
CA ASN A 265 37.60 1.32 14.80
C ASN A 265 36.25 2.03 14.75
N THR A 266 35.49 2.05 15.84
CA THR A 266 34.20 2.76 15.83
C THR A 266 34.31 4.27 15.80
N ALA A 267 35.49 4.86 16.03
CA ALA A 267 35.72 6.28 15.75
C ALA A 267 35.81 6.61 14.24
N ASN A 268 35.94 5.60 13.37
CA ASN A 268 35.85 5.75 11.91
C ASN A 268 34.44 5.47 11.37
N GLY A 269 33.53 4.92 12.18
CA GLY A 269 32.26 4.38 11.72
C GLY A 269 31.04 5.10 12.28
N THR A 270 29.93 5.01 11.56
CA THR A 270 28.66 5.67 11.92
C THR A 270 27.73 4.69 12.63
N LEU A 271 27.11 5.13 13.74
CA LEU A 271 26.13 4.34 14.49
C LEU A 271 24.77 4.34 13.76
N VAL A 272 24.51 3.27 13.00
CA VAL A 272 23.33 3.18 12.11
C VAL A 272 22.14 2.44 12.72
N GLY A 273 22.30 1.79 13.87
CA GLY A 273 21.21 1.09 14.56
C GLY A 273 21.67 0.33 15.81
N THR A 274 20.77 -0.47 16.35
CA THR A 274 21.00 -1.41 17.46
C THR A 274 20.53 -2.81 17.07
N LEU A 275 21.32 -3.81 17.41
CA LEU A 275 20.95 -5.21 17.36
C LEU A 275 20.57 -5.69 18.76
N TYR A 276 19.38 -6.23 18.92
CA TYR A 276 18.98 -6.96 20.12
C TYR A 276 19.13 -8.46 19.85
N VAL A 277 19.75 -9.18 20.79
CA VAL A 277 19.92 -10.64 20.70
C VAL A 277 19.50 -11.26 22.03
N LYS A 278 18.61 -12.25 21.97
CA LYS A 278 18.19 -13.06 23.11
C LYS A 278 18.67 -14.49 22.92
N VAL A 279 19.57 -14.94 23.78
CA VAL A 279 20.19 -16.27 23.73
C VAL A 279 19.54 -17.15 24.78
N MET A 280 18.84 -18.20 24.37
CA MET A 280 18.14 -19.16 25.22
C MET A 280 18.56 -20.59 24.89
N LEU A 281 18.24 -21.54 25.77
CA LEU A 281 18.47 -22.95 25.49
C LEU A 281 17.63 -23.40 24.29
N GLY A 282 18.28 -23.80 23.20
CA GLY A 282 17.64 -24.26 21.97
C GLY A 282 17.26 -23.17 20.96
N LEU A 283 17.32 -21.88 21.32
CA LEU A 283 16.77 -20.77 20.53
C LEU A 283 17.58 -19.48 20.72
N VAL A 284 17.98 -18.85 19.62
CA VAL A 284 18.49 -17.46 19.60
C VAL A 284 17.52 -16.59 18.80
N GLN A 285 17.01 -15.52 19.42
CA GLN A 285 16.18 -14.52 18.74
C GLN A 285 17.04 -13.29 18.44
N VAL A 286 16.94 -12.76 17.22
CA VAL A 286 17.71 -11.61 16.75
C VAL A 286 16.75 -10.54 16.21
N LYS A 287 16.89 -9.29 16.66
CA LYS A 287 16.16 -8.13 16.13
C LYS A 287 17.13 -7.01 15.74
N TYR A 288 17.06 -6.57 14.49
CA TYR A 288 17.68 -5.33 14.01
C TYR A 288 16.72 -4.15 14.17
N GLU A 289 17.23 -3.00 14.58
CA GLU A 289 16.48 -1.73 14.66
C GLU A 289 17.39 -0.59 14.19
N MET A 290 17.04 0.05 13.08
CA MET A 290 17.87 1.07 12.43
C MET A 290 17.51 2.48 12.92
N ASN A 291 18.54 3.29 13.18
CA ASN A 291 18.39 4.70 13.48
C ASN A 291 17.94 5.45 12.22
N VAL A 292 16.99 6.38 12.34
CA VAL A 292 16.67 7.31 11.24
C VAL A 292 17.94 8.12 10.88
N PRO A 293 18.29 8.30 9.58
CA PRO A 293 17.54 7.95 8.36
C PRO A 293 17.84 6.56 7.75
N TYR A 294 18.67 5.74 8.40
CA TYR A 294 19.17 4.47 7.85
C TYR A 294 18.08 3.39 7.72
N LYS A 295 18.31 2.48 6.78
CA LYS A 295 17.48 1.30 6.46
C LYS A 295 18.36 0.07 6.29
N LEU A 296 17.77 -1.11 6.41
CA LEU A 296 18.36 -2.37 5.97
C LEU A 296 18.12 -2.54 4.47
N GLY A 297 19.18 -2.75 3.69
CA GLY A 297 19.06 -3.26 2.32
C GLY A 297 19.16 -4.78 2.25
N GLU A 298 19.99 -5.36 3.11
CA GLU A 298 20.27 -6.79 3.22
C GLU A 298 20.76 -7.06 4.66
N VAL A 299 20.45 -8.22 5.24
CA VAL A 299 21.12 -8.73 6.45
C VAL A 299 21.76 -10.08 6.20
N HIS A 300 22.83 -10.36 6.94
CA HIS A 300 23.51 -11.64 6.95
C HIS A 300 23.81 -12.03 8.40
N ILE A 301 23.37 -13.23 8.80
CA ILE A 301 23.40 -13.65 10.21
C ILE A 301 24.06 -15.02 10.32
N TYR A 302 25.06 -15.13 11.19
CA TYR A 302 25.65 -16.39 11.65
C TYR A 302 25.12 -16.67 13.06
N VAL A 303 24.58 -17.86 13.29
CA VAL A 303 24.30 -18.39 14.63
C VAL A 303 24.78 -19.84 14.67
N SER A 304 25.71 -20.17 15.56
CA SER A 304 26.18 -21.55 15.74
C SER A 304 26.83 -21.77 17.10
N ASP A 305 26.89 -23.02 17.54
CA ASP A 305 27.81 -23.46 18.60
C ASP A 305 29.28 -23.45 18.11
N ALA A 306 29.49 -23.74 16.82
CA ALA A 306 30.82 -23.70 16.22
C ALA A 306 31.40 -22.27 16.21
N LYS A 307 32.70 -22.14 16.54
CA LYS A 307 33.42 -20.88 16.37
C LYS A 307 33.49 -20.52 14.87
N PRO A 308 33.19 -19.26 14.48
CA PRO A 308 33.26 -18.84 13.08
C PRO A 308 34.65 -19.09 12.48
N THR A 309 34.65 -19.67 11.27
CA THR A 309 35.85 -19.88 10.43
C THR A 309 35.80 -19.08 9.13
N THR A 310 34.62 -18.58 8.73
CA THR A 310 34.44 -17.69 7.58
C THR A 310 34.11 -16.26 8.01
N LEU A 311 34.46 -15.31 7.14
CA LEU A 311 34.21 -13.87 7.25
C LEU A 311 33.57 -13.30 5.97
N ALA A 312 32.93 -14.15 5.16
CA ALA A 312 32.15 -13.74 4.02
C ALA A 312 30.66 -13.73 4.43
N PRO A 313 29.95 -12.59 4.38
CA PRO A 313 28.55 -12.52 4.81
C PRO A 313 27.67 -13.60 4.18
N GLY A 314 27.76 -13.79 2.86
CA GLY A 314 27.03 -14.85 2.12
C GLY A 314 27.45 -16.30 2.43
N GLN A 315 28.26 -16.53 3.47
CA GLN A 315 28.59 -17.85 4.02
C GLN A 315 28.17 -17.98 5.50
N TYR A 316 27.43 -17.01 6.05
CA TYR A 316 26.99 -17.04 7.44
C TYR A 316 25.81 -17.99 7.72
N GLY A 317 25.10 -18.45 6.67
CA GLY A 317 24.03 -19.44 6.75
C GLY A 317 22.62 -18.87 6.72
N PHE A 318 22.46 -17.57 7.01
CA PHE A 318 21.23 -16.82 6.80
C PHE A 318 21.50 -15.49 6.08
N THR A 319 20.66 -15.19 5.08
CA THR A 319 20.65 -13.94 4.31
C THR A 319 19.20 -13.54 4.04
N GLU A 320 18.87 -12.26 4.17
CA GLU A 320 17.55 -11.70 3.81
C GLU A 320 17.72 -10.37 3.08
N TYR A 321 16.87 -10.12 2.07
CA TYR A 321 16.89 -8.94 1.19
C TYR A 321 15.63 -8.07 1.39
N PHE A 322 15.78 -6.74 1.39
CA PHE A 322 14.67 -5.82 1.63
C PHE A 322 14.44 -4.87 0.46
N ASP A 323 13.34 -5.11 -0.26
CA ASP A 323 12.76 -4.16 -1.22
C ASP A 323 11.22 -4.11 -1.01
N PRO A 324 10.65 -3.01 -0.50
CA PRO A 324 11.32 -1.80 -0.05
C PRO A 324 12.19 -2.00 1.20
N LYS A 325 13.21 -1.14 1.36
CA LYS A 325 14.21 -1.25 2.44
C LYS A 325 13.61 -1.03 3.84
N ALA A 326 13.88 -1.97 4.75
CA ALA A 326 13.24 -2.04 6.07
C ALA A 326 13.89 -1.12 7.13
N THR A 327 13.13 -0.72 8.16
CA THR A 327 13.68 -0.04 9.37
C THR A 327 14.08 -1.02 10.46
N SER A 328 13.55 -2.23 10.43
CA SER A 328 13.74 -3.26 11.45
C SER A 328 13.48 -4.63 10.84
N PHE A 329 14.05 -5.66 11.47
CA PHE A 329 13.91 -7.06 11.04
C PHE A 329 14.08 -7.97 12.26
N SER A 330 13.38 -9.10 12.30
CA SER A 330 13.49 -10.09 13.38
C SER A 330 13.61 -11.50 12.80
N GLN A 331 14.50 -12.32 13.35
CA GLN A 331 14.67 -13.73 12.99
C GLN A 331 14.99 -14.59 14.22
N ASP A 332 14.34 -15.74 14.30
CA ASP A 332 14.55 -16.76 15.31
C ASP A 332 15.37 -17.93 14.73
N PHE A 333 16.36 -18.41 15.50
CA PHE A 333 17.31 -19.45 15.11
C PHE A 333 17.26 -20.61 16.10
N MET A 334 16.82 -21.78 15.63
CA MET A 334 16.90 -23.03 16.40
C MET A 334 18.35 -23.53 16.42
N VAL A 335 18.97 -23.62 17.59
CA VAL A 335 20.39 -23.96 17.74
C VAL A 335 20.65 -24.61 19.10
N THR A 336 21.48 -25.67 19.10
CA THR A 336 21.83 -26.44 20.29
C THR A 336 23.26 -26.14 20.70
N ASP A 337 23.48 -25.81 21.97
CA ASP A 337 24.81 -25.91 22.59
C ASP A 337 25.15 -27.40 22.74
N THR A 338 26.10 -27.89 21.92
CA THR A 338 26.58 -29.28 21.93
C THR A 338 27.89 -29.44 22.70
N ASN A 339 28.60 -28.33 22.97
CA ASN A 339 29.89 -28.34 23.66
C ASN A 339 29.73 -28.24 25.18
N GLY A 340 28.67 -27.58 25.66
CA GLY A 340 28.28 -27.45 27.05
C GLY A 340 28.87 -26.23 27.78
N ASP A 341 29.50 -25.28 27.09
CA ASP A 341 30.04 -24.06 27.73
C ASP A 341 28.97 -22.97 27.99
N GLY A 342 27.71 -23.22 27.61
CA GLY A 342 26.57 -22.34 27.85
C GLY A 342 26.56 -21.10 26.96
N LYS A 343 27.24 -21.15 25.81
CA LYS A 343 27.40 -20.01 24.89
C LYS A 343 27.18 -20.38 23.44
N LEU A 344 26.91 -19.37 22.63
CA LEU A 344 26.74 -19.48 21.19
C LEU A 344 27.49 -18.35 20.47
N TRP A 345 27.93 -18.61 19.25
CA TRP A 345 28.58 -17.66 18.37
C TRP A 345 27.57 -16.96 17.46
N ILE A 346 27.57 -15.63 17.50
CA ILE A 346 26.71 -14.78 16.67
C ILE A 346 27.58 -13.79 15.88
N ILE A 347 27.35 -13.71 14.57
CA ILE A 347 27.79 -12.59 13.73
C ILE A 347 26.53 -11.98 13.10
N ALA A 348 26.39 -10.67 13.22
CA ALA A 348 25.29 -9.92 12.63
C ALA A 348 25.85 -8.82 11.73
N HIS A 349 25.67 -9.00 10.43
CA HIS A 349 26.05 -8.07 9.38
C HIS A 349 24.79 -7.48 8.73
N ALA A 350 24.89 -6.24 8.26
CA ALA A 350 23.85 -5.59 7.46
C ALA A 350 24.50 -4.74 6.37
N VAL A 351 23.82 -4.62 5.23
CA VAL A 351 24.03 -3.50 4.30
C VAL A 351 23.14 -2.36 4.78
N ALA A 352 23.76 -1.38 5.43
CA ALA A 352 23.07 -0.18 5.87
C ALA A 352 22.91 0.78 4.67
N SER A 353 21.67 1.19 4.42
CA SER A 353 21.30 2.05 3.29
C SER A 353 20.79 3.39 3.81
N ILE A 354 21.28 4.50 3.26
CA ILE A 354 20.75 5.86 3.50
C ILE A 354 20.24 6.46 2.18
N PRO A 355 19.06 7.12 2.15
CA PRO A 355 18.62 7.86 0.96
C PRO A 355 19.67 8.90 0.55
N LYS A 356 19.85 9.06 -0.76
CA LYS A 356 20.80 9.98 -1.40
C LYS A 356 20.31 11.43 -1.42
#